data_AF-A0A5K1CT39-F1
#
_entry.id   AF-A0A5K1CT39-F1
#
_cell.length_a   1.000
_cell.length_b   1.000
_cell.length_c   1.000
_cell.angle_alpha   90.00
_cell.angle_beta   90.00
_cell.angle_gamma   90.00
#
_symmetry.space_group_name_H-M   'P 1'
#
loop_
_entity.id
_entity.type
_entity.pdbx_description
1 polymer ?
#
loop_
_entity_poly.entity_id
_entity_poly.type
_entity_poly.pdbx_seq_one_letter_code
_entity_poly.pdbx_strand_id
1 'polypeptide(L)' 'AQQDRSDNVILRAENESLKSENFRLQAAIRNITCPNCGSPAILGEMSYDEQHLRLENARLREE' A
#
# COMPACT_ATOMS: atom_id res chain seq x y z
N ALA A 1 -30.93 16.10 18.39
CA ALA A 1 -31.27 14.70 18.76
C ALA A 1 -31.62 13.82 17.56
N GLN A 2 -32.67 14.13 16.75
CA GLN A 2 -33.01 13.31 15.58
C GLN A 2 -32.04 13.54 14.41
N GLN A 3 -31.61 14.77 14.19
CA GLN A 3 -30.63 15.14 13.16
C GLN A 3 -29.25 14.54 13.44
N ASP A 4 -28.76 14.64 14.68
CA ASP A 4 -27.49 14.00 15.06
C ASP A 4 -27.50 12.48 14.83
N ARG A 5 -28.67 11.83 15.00
CA ARG A 5 -28.84 10.39 14.72
C ARG A 5 -28.78 10.09 13.22
N SER A 6 -29.44 10.89 12.38
CA SER A 6 -29.34 10.72 10.92
C SER A 6 -27.92 10.97 10.42
N ASP A 7 -27.27 11.99 10.93
CA ASP A 7 -25.89 12.34 10.55
C ASP A 7 -24.93 11.22 10.97
N ASN A 8 -25.11 10.64 12.15
CA ASN A 8 -24.30 9.51 12.61
C ASN A 8 -24.47 8.25 11.74
N VAL A 9 -25.69 7.99 11.23
CA VAL A 9 -25.95 6.87 10.31
C VAL A 9 -25.21 7.08 8.99
N ILE A 10 -25.27 8.30 8.43
CA ILE A 10 -24.57 8.64 7.19
C ILE A 10 -23.06 8.49 7.36
N LEU A 11 -22.49 9.05 8.43
CA LEU A 11 -21.07 8.97 8.72
C LEU A 11 -20.59 7.52 8.92
N ARG A 12 -21.40 6.67 9.56
CA ARG A 12 -21.08 5.24 9.68
C ARG A 12 -21.07 4.54 8.33
N ALA A 13 -22.04 4.82 7.47
CA ALA A 13 -22.09 4.25 6.12
C ALA A 13 -20.87 4.66 5.28
N GLU A 14 -20.49 5.94 5.34
CA GLU A 14 -19.29 6.44 4.67
C GLU A 14 -18.01 5.80 5.24
N ASN A 15 -17.91 5.66 6.56
CA ASN A 15 -16.76 5.03 7.19
C ASN A 15 -16.57 3.57 6.77
N GLU A 16 -17.66 2.80 6.67
CA GLU A 16 -17.60 1.42 6.19
C GLU A 16 -17.22 1.36 4.71
N SER A 17 -17.71 2.27 3.88
CA SER A 17 -17.29 2.39 2.48
C SER A 17 -15.78 2.69 2.38
N LEU A 18 -15.27 3.63 3.18
CA LEU A 18 -13.85 3.98 3.20
C LEU A 18 -12.97 2.84 3.68
N LYS A 19 -13.40 2.07 4.69
CA LYS A 19 -12.68 0.86 5.15
C LYS A 19 -12.61 -0.20 4.07
N SER A 20 -13.72 -0.45 3.39
CA SER A 20 -13.76 -1.40 2.26
C SER A 20 -12.79 -0.98 1.16
N GLU A 21 -12.74 0.31 0.84
CA GLU A 21 -11.82 0.83 -0.16
C GLU A 21 -10.36 0.71 0.28
N ASN A 22 -10.08 1.07 1.53
CA ASN A 22 -8.74 0.97 2.09
C ASN A 22 -8.22 -0.47 2.05
N PHE A 23 -9.07 -1.45 2.42
CA PHE A 23 -8.71 -2.86 2.33
C PHE A 23 -8.42 -3.29 0.88
N ARG A 24 -9.24 -2.86 -0.08
CA ARG A 24 -9.04 -3.15 -1.50
C ARG A 24 -7.72 -2.57 -2.01
N LEU A 25 -7.40 -1.33 -1.66
CA LEU A 25 -6.15 -0.67 -2.04
C LEU A 25 -4.94 -1.34 -1.40
N GLN A 26 -5.01 -1.69 -0.11
CA GLN A 26 -3.94 -2.44 0.56
C GLN A 26 -3.68 -3.79 -0.11
N ALA A 27 -4.74 -4.52 -0.50
CA ALA A 27 -4.61 -5.77 -1.22
C ALA A 27 -3.99 -5.57 -2.61
N ALA A 28 -4.39 -4.52 -3.34
CA ALA A 28 -3.81 -4.17 -4.63
C ALA A 28 -2.32 -3.84 -4.51
N ILE A 29 -1.94 -3.02 -3.52
CA ILE A 29 -0.54 -2.62 -3.27
C ILE A 29 0.36 -3.83 -3.00
N ARG A 30 -0.10 -4.79 -2.19
CA ARG A 30 0.66 -6.03 -1.91
C ARG A 30 0.92 -6.88 -3.15
N ASN A 31 0.09 -6.72 -4.18
CA ASN A 31 0.17 -7.51 -5.41
C ASN A 31 0.84 -6.74 -6.56
N ILE A 32 1.33 -5.52 -6.34
CA ILE A 32 2.09 -4.79 -7.35
C ILE A 32 3.42 -5.51 -7.56
N THR A 33 3.76 -5.76 -8.81
CA THR A 33 5.06 -6.33 -9.22
C THR A 33 5.75 -5.38 -10.18
N CYS A 34 7.08 -5.35 -10.14
CA CYS A 34 7.88 -4.56 -11.06
C CYS A 34 7.77 -5.16 -12.47
N PRO A 35 7.36 -4.40 -13.49
CA PRO A 35 7.22 -4.92 -14.85
C PRO A 35 8.57 -5.27 -15.51
N ASN A 36 9.69 -4.72 -14.99
CA ASN A 36 11.03 -4.93 -15.55
C ASN A 36 11.76 -6.14 -14.92
N CYS A 37 11.51 -6.44 -13.63
CA CYS A 37 12.21 -7.53 -12.93
C CYS A 37 11.30 -8.59 -12.29
N GLY A 38 9.97 -8.43 -12.37
CA GLY A 38 8.98 -9.37 -11.81
C GLY A 38 8.90 -9.38 -10.28
N SER A 39 9.81 -8.70 -9.58
CA SER A 39 9.84 -8.65 -8.13
C SER A 39 8.62 -7.94 -7.56
N PRO A 40 8.03 -8.43 -6.45
CA PRO A 40 6.97 -7.71 -5.75
C PRO A 40 7.47 -6.34 -5.30
N ALA A 41 6.62 -5.31 -5.45
CA ALA A 41 6.87 -3.99 -4.93
C ALA A 41 6.78 -4.05 -3.40
N ILE A 42 7.94 -4.11 -2.73
CA ILE A 42 8.01 -4.00 -1.28
C ILE A 42 7.86 -2.53 -0.91
N LEU A 43 6.62 -2.05 -0.88
CA LEU A 43 6.30 -0.73 -0.35
C LEU A 43 6.10 -0.84 1.17
N GLY A 44 7.22 -0.69 1.90
CA GLY A 44 7.31 -0.45 3.35
C GLY A 44 7.46 -1.71 4.21
N GLU A 45 8.64 -2.33 4.39
CA GLU A 45 9.87 -1.73 4.91
C GLU A 45 11.08 -2.46 4.30
N MET A 46 11.87 -1.78 3.47
CA MET A 46 13.26 -2.18 3.27
C MET A 46 14.10 -1.27 4.14
N SER A 47 14.99 -1.84 4.96
CA SER A 47 15.96 -1.04 5.69
C SER A 47 16.82 -0.28 4.68
N TYR A 48 17.31 0.90 5.06
CA TYR A 48 18.21 1.70 4.23
C TYR A 48 19.41 0.87 3.73
N ASP A 49 19.91 -0.01 4.60
CA ASP A 49 21.02 -0.92 4.30
C ASP A 49 20.64 -1.94 3.22
N GLU A 50 19.44 -2.51 3.28
CA GLU A 50 18.98 -3.47 2.26
C GLU A 50 18.77 -2.81 0.90
N GLN A 51 18.30 -1.55 0.88
CA GLN A 51 18.20 -0.78 -0.34
C GLN A 51 19.58 -0.48 -0.94
N HIS A 52 20.55 -0.10 -0.11
CA HIS A 52 21.92 0.18 -0.55
C HIS A 52 22.59 -1.06 -1.14
N LEU A 53 22.45 -2.21 -0.48
CA LEU A 53 22.96 -3.50 -0.94
C LEU A 53 22.39 -3.92 -2.31
N ARG A 54 21.10 -3.67 -2.56
CA ARG A 54 20.50 -3.98 -3.86
C ARG A 54 21.03 -3.07 -4.97
N LEU A 55 21.25 -1.78 -4.68
CA LEU A 55 21.85 -0.85 -5.65
C LEU A 55 23.30 -1.25 -5.97
N GLU A 56 24.08 -1.60 -4.96
CA GLU A 56 25.46 -2.05 -5.15
C GLU A 56 25.54 -3.35 -5.96
N ASN A 57 24.69 -4.33 -5.66
CA ASN A 57 24.61 -5.57 -6.44
C ASN A 57 24.15 -5.33 -7.89
N ALA A 58 23.24 -4.39 -8.12
CA ALA A 58 22.84 -4.03 -9.48
C ALA A 58 24.02 -3.44 -10.27
N ARG A 59 24.79 -2.55 -9.65
CA ARG A 59 26.00 -1.97 -10.25
C ARG A 59 27.05 -3.05 -10.54
N LEU A 60 27.31 -3.96 -9.60
CA LEU A 60 28.27 -5.06 -9.77
C LEU A 60 27.86 -6.06 -10.86
N ARG A 61 26.57 -6.15 -11.21
CA ARG A 61 26.10 -6.99 -12.32
C ARG A 61 26.30 -6.36 -13.69
N GLU A 62 26.56 -5.06 -13.74
CA GLU A 62 26.86 -4.32 -14.97
C GLU A 62 28.37 -4.20 -15.24
N GLU A 63 29.21 -4.60 -14.27
CA GLU A 63 30.67 -4.84 -14.42
C GLU A 63 30.94 -6.24 -14.99
#